data_AF-A0AAD6KYX2-F1
#
_entry.id   AF-A0AAD6KYX2-F1
#
_cell.length_a   1.000
_cell.length_b   1.000
_cell.length_c   1.000
_cell.angle_alpha   90.00
_cell.angle_beta   90.00
_cell.angle_gamma   90.00
#
_symmetry.space_group_name_H-M   'P 1'
#
loop_
_entity.id
_entity.type
_entity.pdbx_description
1 polymer ?
#
loop_
_entity_poly.entity_id
_entity_poly.type
_entity_poly.pdbx_seq_one_letter_code
_entity_poly.pdbx_strand_id
1 'polypeptide(L)'
;MERLERRSKTLINTATMPSSSATATVTTNVFEAGKYTTVLQKVESRTTCCPANTSPPPPVPPPKPLLIVMPCEAGEFPLLVFLHGYLLYNSFYSQLLQHIASHGFIVIAPQVHITLSSFLLCDHIYVVAKF
;
A
#
# COMPACT_ATOMS: atom_id res chain seq x y z
N MET A 1 67.19 -24.78 39.16
CA MET A 1 66.50 -26.09 39.13
C MET A 1 65.08 -25.85 39.59
N GLU A 2 64.10 -26.15 38.73
CA GLU A 2 62.64 -26.14 38.95
C GLU A 2 61.94 -24.81 39.27
N ARG A 3 60.70 -24.52 38.83
CA ARG A 3 59.82 -25.08 37.80
C ARG A 3 58.63 -24.12 37.69
N LEU A 4 58.37 -23.66 36.46
CA LEU A 4 57.09 -23.27 35.85
C LEU A 4 55.83 -23.19 36.73
N GLU A 5 55.15 -22.04 36.76
CA GLU A 5 53.69 -21.99 36.99
C GLU A 5 53.00 -20.78 36.31
N ARG A 6 52.54 -21.07 35.09
CA ARG A 6 51.25 -20.73 34.47
C ARG A 6 50.73 -19.28 34.43
N ARG A 7 50.88 -18.73 33.22
CA ARG A 7 49.90 -17.96 32.44
C ARG A 7 48.45 -17.97 32.98
N SER A 8 47.92 -16.78 33.24
CA SER A 8 46.63 -16.33 32.65
C SER A 8 46.53 -14.80 32.73
N LYS A 9 46.63 -14.13 31.59
CA LYS A 9 46.20 -12.74 31.40
C LYS A 9 44.92 -12.81 30.57
N THR A 10 43.78 -12.47 31.17
CA THR A 10 42.48 -12.34 30.51
C THR A 10 41.81 -11.12 31.12
N LEU A 11 41.92 -9.96 30.48
CA LEU A 11 40.91 -9.34 29.62
C LEU A 11 39.60 -9.03 30.35
N ILE A 12 39.57 -7.79 30.84
CA ILE A 12 38.40 -6.95 31.10
C ILE A 12 37.33 -7.09 30.01
N ASN A 13 36.15 -7.60 30.38
CA ASN A 13 34.92 -7.40 29.62
C ASN A 13 33.87 -6.76 30.54
N THR A 14 33.73 -5.45 30.45
CA THR A 14 32.62 -4.68 30.99
C THR A 14 31.37 -5.02 30.17
N ALA A 15 30.34 -5.56 30.82
CA ALA A 15 29.07 -5.84 30.19
C ALA A 15 28.31 -4.52 29.92
N THR A 16 28.45 -3.97 28.72
CA THR A 16 27.55 -2.94 28.20
C THR A 16 26.31 -3.66 27.66
N MET A 17 25.19 -3.53 28.37
CA MET A 17 23.89 -3.97 27.88
C MET A 17 23.55 -3.21 26.59
N PRO A 18 23.04 -3.87 25.53
CA PRO A 18 22.51 -3.16 24.38
C PRO A 18 21.27 -2.39 24.85
N SER A 19 21.40 -1.08 24.94
CA SER A 19 20.27 -0.15 24.93
C SER A 19 19.42 -0.52 23.71
N SER A 20 18.25 -1.11 23.95
CA SER A 20 17.18 -1.16 22.98
C SER A 20 16.97 0.28 22.52
N SER A 21 17.44 0.60 21.31
CA SER A 21 17.19 1.88 20.67
C SER A 21 15.68 2.03 20.60
N ALA A 22 15.12 2.75 21.57
CA ALA A 22 13.76 3.25 21.50
C ALA A 22 13.76 4.15 20.27
N THR A 23 13.36 3.58 19.13
CA THR A 23 13.14 4.34 17.91
C THR A 23 12.06 5.33 18.31
N ALA A 24 12.47 6.58 18.53
CA ALA A 24 11.54 7.65 18.81
C ALA A 24 10.54 7.63 17.66
N THR A 25 9.30 7.27 17.98
CA THR A 25 8.20 7.32 17.02
C THR A 25 8.01 8.80 16.76
N VAL A 26 8.61 9.29 15.68
CA VAL A 26 8.32 10.64 15.20
C VAL A 26 6.86 10.58 14.75
N THR A 27 5.97 10.95 15.65
CA THR A 27 4.55 11.11 15.35
C THR A 27 4.43 12.35 14.48
N THR A 28 4.31 12.15 13.17
CA THR A 28 3.92 13.21 12.24
C THR A 28 2.48 13.61 12.53
N ASN A 29 2.18 14.91 12.51
CA ASN A 29 0.80 15.39 12.68
C ASN A 29 -0.09 14.76 11.60
N VAL A 30 -1.29 14.31 11.98
CA VAL A 30 -2.22 13.61 11.07
C VAL A 30 -2.68 14.50 9.91
N PHE A 31 -2.63 15.83 10.04
CA PHE A 31 -2.96 16.78 8.97
C PHE A 31 -1.77 17.15 8.09
N GLU A 32 -0.55 16.83 8.52
CA GLU A 32 0.66 17.06 7.75
C GLU A 32 1.04 15.80 6.95
N ALA A 33 1.84 15.99 5.90
CA ALA A 33 2.39 14.87 5.14
C ALA A 33 3.13 13.90 6.08
N GLY A 34 2.90 12.61 5.89
CA GLY A 34 3.55 11.57 6.67
C GLY A 34 5.01 11.37 6.27
N LYS A 35 5.64 10.37 6.89
CA LYS A 35 7.07 10.08 6.74
C LYS A 35 7.45 9.55 5.35
N TYR A 36 6.51 8.93 4.63
CA TYR A 36 6.77 8.19 3.40
C TYR A 36 6.55 9.05 2.17
N THR A 37 7.45 8.93 1.20
CA THR A 37 7.22 9.50 -0.13
C THR A 37 6.25 8.61 -0.90
N THR A 38 5.35 9.20 -1.68
CA THR A 38 4.26 8.45 -2.33
C THR A 38 4.37 8.47 -3.84
N VAL A 39 4.06 7.34 -4.46
CA VAL A 39 3.87 7.23 -5.91
C VAL A 39 2.40 7.00 -6.22
N LEU A 40 1.90 7.68 -7.25
CA LEU A 40 0.55 7.55 -7.77
C LEU A 40 0.60 6.84 -9.12
N GLN A 41 -0.06 5.68 -9.19
CA GLN A 41 -0.12 4.82 -10.36
C GLN A 41 -1.57 4.71 -10.84
N LYS A 42 -1.82 5.16 -12.07
CA LYS A 42 -3.10 4.94 -12.75
C LYS A 42 -3.06 3.61 -13.48
N VAL A 43 -3.98 2.71 -13.16
CA VAL A 43 -4.12 1.43 -13.83
C VAL A 43 -5.39 1.47 -14.68
N GLU A 44 -5.21 1.43 -15.99
CA GLU A 44 -6.33 1.40 -16.93
C GLU A 44 -6.92 -0.01 -17.04
N SER A 45 -8.23 -0.07 -17.32
CA SER A 45 -8.83 -1.31 -17.78
C SER A 45 -8.49 -1.57 -19.23
N ARG A 46 -8.16 -2.81 -19.54
CA ARG A 46 -8.07 -3.30 -20.91
C ARG A 46 -9.05 -4.45 -21.10
N THR A 47 -9.99 -4.28 -22.02
CA THR A 47 -10.74 -5.40 -22.59
C THR A 47 -9.85 -6.06 -23.63
N THR A 48 -8.86 -6.83 -23.20
CA THR A 48 -8.06 -7.63 -24.14
C THR A 48 -8.57 -9.05 -24.15
N CYS A 49 -9.43 -9.35 -25.12
CA CYS A 49 -9.59 -10.69 -25.65
C CYS A 49 -8.36 -11.03 -26.50
N CYS A 50 -7.26 -11.48 -25.87
CA CYS A 50 -6.14 -12.06 -26.60
C CYS A 50 -6.27 -13.59 -26.56
N PRO A 51 -6.25 -14.30 -27.71
CA PRO A 51 -6.17 -15.76 -27.71
C PRO A 51 -4.85 -16.21 -27.08
N ALA A 52 -4.94 -17.24 -26.25
CA ALA A 52 -3.89 -17.77 -25.39
C ALA A 52 -2.82 -18.54 -26.17
N ASN A 53 -1.88 -17.85 -26.82
CA ASN A 53 -0.82 -18.53 -27.58
C ASN A 53 0.60 -18.03 -27.30
N THR A 54 0.85 -17.42 -26.13
CA THR A 54 2.21 -17.04 -25.71
C THR A 54 2.44 -17.42 -24.26
N SER A 55 3.45 -18.27 -24.00
CA SER A 55 3.91 -18.64 -22.66
C SER A 55 5.06 -17.71 -22.23
N PRO A 56 5.01 -17.04 -21.07
CA PRO A 56 3.91 -16.98 -20.09
C PRO A 56 2.78 -16.00 -20.49
N PRO A 57 1.54 -16.22 -20.01
CA PRO A 57 0.41 -15.34 -20.30
C PRO A 57 0.65 -13.93 -19.75
N PRO A 58 0.26 -12.87 -20.48
CA PRO A 58 0.40 -11.50 -20.01
C PRO A 58 -0.47 -11.25 -18.77
N PRO A 59 -0.07 -10.29 -17.90
CA PRO A 59 -0.88 -9.90 -16.74
C PRO A 59 -2.29 -9.50 -17.17
N VAL A 60 -3.31 -10.12 -16.56
CA VAL A 60 -4.71 -9.80 -16.85
C VAL A 60 -5.02 -8.42 -16.27
N PRO A 61 -5.42 -7.44 -17.10
CA PRO A 61 -5.74 -6.09 -16.64
C PRO A 61 -6.99 -6.08 -15.75
N PRO A 62 -7.13 -5.09 -14.85
CA PRO A 62 -8.27 -5.02 -13.95
C PRO A 62 -9.58 -4.74 -14.69
N PRO A 63 -10.72 -5.29 -14.24
CA PRO A 63 -12.03 -5.08 -14.87
C PRO A 63 -12.51 -3.64 -14.89
N LYS A 64 -12.05 -2.80 -13.93
CA LYS A 64 -12.32 -1.37 -13.88
C LYS A 64 -11.02 -0.58 -13.70
N PRO A 65 -10.90 0.62 -14.31
CA PRO A 65 -9.72 1.44 -14.11
C PRO A 65 -9.67 1.83 -12.64
N LEU A 66 -8.47 1.86 -12.07
CA LEU A 66 -8.27 2.20 -10.68
C LEU A 66 -7.03 3.07 -10.50
N LEU A 67 -7.00 3.79 -9.40
CA LEU A 67 -5.88 4.60 -8.98
C LEU A 67 -5.23 3.92 -7.77
N ILE A 68 -3.93 3.67 -7.83
CA ILE A 68 -3.17 3.09 -6.74
C ILE A 68 -2.23 4.17 -6.22
N VAL A 69 -2.18 4.35 -4.92
CA VAL A 69 -1.21 5.24 -4.27
C VAL A 69 -0.50 4.46 -3.19
N MET A 70 0.83 4.47 -3.20
CA MET A 70 1.63 3.64 -2.30
C MET A 70 2.93 4.35 -1.88
N PRO A 71 3.49 3.99 -0.71
CA PRO A 71 4.83 4.40 -0.32
C PRO A 71 5.88 3.93 -1.34
N CYS A 72 6.89 4.75 -1.60
CA CYS A 72 8.03 4.38 -2.44
C CYS A 72 9.04 3.50 -1.70
N GLU A 73 9.08 3.63 -0.38
CA GLU A 73 10.00 2.91 0.48
C GLU A 73 9.61 1.43 0.59
N ALA A 74 10.60 0.54 0.64
CA ALA A 74 10.35 -0.89 0.83
C ALA A 74 9.82 -1.16 2.25
N GLY A 75 8.74 -1.93 2.35
CA GLY A 75 8.12 -2.29 3.61
C GLY A 75 6.82 -3.05 3.41
N GLU A 76 6.29 -3.60 4.50
CA GLU A 76 4.94 -4.14 4.55
C GLU A 76 3.98 -3.04 5.03
N PHE A 77 2.95 -2.76 4.24
CA PHE A 77 2.00 -1.71 4.53
C PHE A 77 0.57 -2.27 4.46
N PRO A 78 -0.33 -1.84 5.38
CA PRO A 78 -1.74 -2.16 5.29
C PRO A 78 -2.37 -1.63 4.00
N LEU A 79 -3.32 -2.38 3.45
CA LEU A 79 -4.05 -2.04 2.24
C LEU A 79 -5.40 -1.44 2.58
N LEU A 80 -5.73 -0.31 1.95
CA LEU A 80 -7.00 0.40 2.10
C LEU A 80 -7.69 0.53 0.74
N VAL A 81 -8.95 0.10 0.66
CA VAL A 81 -9.78 0.31 -0.55
C VAL A 81 -10.64 1.55 -0.35
N PHE A 82 -10.44 2.55 -1.20
CA PHE A 82 -11.18 3.82 -1.17
C PHE A 82 -12.25 3.82 -2.27
N LEU A 83 -13.51 3.92 -1.87
CA LEU A 83 -14.65 4.02 -2.79
C LEU A 83 -15.18 5.45 -2.77
N HIS A 84 -15.10 6.16 -3.90
CA HIS A 84 -15.66 7.50 -4.01
C HIS A 84 -17.18 7.46 -4.16
N GLY A 85 -17.86 8.55 -3.78
CA GLY A 85 -19.31 8.69 -3.89
C GLY A 85 -19.81 8.94 -5.33
N TYR A 86 -21.06 9.40 -5.42
CA TYR A 86 -21.81 9.58 -6.67
C TYR A 86 -21.17 10.60 -7.63
N LEU A 87 -20.99 10.21 -8.90
CA LEU A 87 -20.55 11.03 -10.05
C LEU A 87 -19.16 11.70 -9.96
N LEU A 88 -18.27 11.27 -9.07
CA LEU A 88 -16.90 11.80 -8.99
C LEU A 88 -15.87 10.87 -9.66
N TYR A 89 -14.72 11.43 -10.00
CA TYR A 89 -13.54 10.65 -10.43
C TYR A 89 -12.64 10.35 -9.23
N ASN A 90 -12.01 9.17 -9.23
CA ASN A 90 -11.04 8.79 -8.20
C ASN A 90 -9.86 9.78 -8.11
N SER A 91 -9.50 10.43 -9.22
CA SER A 91 -8.41 11.41 -9.30
C SER A 91 -8.67 12.69 -8.53
N PHE A 92 -9.94 13.05 -8.26
CA PHE A 92 -10.28 14.22 -7.45
C PHE A 92 -9.81 14.09 -6.00
N TYR A 93 -9.68 12.85 -5.52
CA TYR A 93 -9.17 12.55 -4.18
C TYR A 93 -7.66 12.31 -4.16
N SER A 94 -6.94 12.51 -5.27
CA SER A 94 -5.50 12.20 -5.36
C SER A 94 -4.65 12.79 -4.24
N GLN A 95 -4.96 14.01 -3.77
CA GLN A 95 -4.29 14.62 -2.62
C GLN A 95 -4.57 13.86 -1.31
N LEU A 96 -5.82 13.50 -1.06
CA LEU A 96 -6.20 12.69 0.12
C LEU A 96 -5.57 11.30 0.08
N LEU A 97 -5.56 10.65 -1.09
CA LEU A 97 -4.98 9.31 -1.24
C LEU A 97 -3.45 9.34 -1.03
N GLN A 98 -2.75 10.36 -1.54
CA GLN A 98 -1.32 10.60 -1.28
C GLN A 98 -1.07 10.90 0.18
N HIS A 99 -1.91 11.71 0.82
CA HIS A 99 -1.81 11.98 2.25
C HIS A 99 -1.88 10.69 3.05
N ILE A 100 -2.90 9.86 2.84
CA ILE A 100 -3.05 8.57 3.54
C ILE A 100 -1.85 7.66 3.25
N ALA A 101 -1.40 7.57 2.00
CA ALA A 101 -0.25 6.73 1.65
C ALA A 101 1.05 7.21 2.29
N SER A 102 1.25 8.53 2.47
CA SER A 102 2.43 9.09 3.14
C SER A 102 2.53 8.70 4.62
N HIS A 103 1.42 8.27 5.24
CA HIS A 103 1.39 7.72 6.60
C HIS A 103 1.65 6.21 6.65
N GLY A 104 1.91 5.56 5.51
CA GLY A 104 2.28 4.14 5.43
C GLY A 104 1.12 3.22 5.09
N PHE A 105 0.26 3.62 4.15
CA PHE A 105 -0.82 2.78 3.63
C PHE A 105 -0.71 2.60 2.12
N ILE A 106 -1.07 1.42 1.63
CA ILE A 106 -1.28 1.22 0.19
C ILE A 106 -2.77 1.46 -0.08
N VAL A 107 -3.07 2.50 -0.84
CA VAL A 107 -4.45 2.92 -1.11
C VAL A 107 -4.84 2.55 -2.53
N ILE A 108 -5.93 1.82 -2.68
CA ILE A 108 -6.51 1.40 -3.95
C ILE A 108 -7.86 2.10 -4.12
N ALA A 109 -8.02 2.90 -5.17
CA ALA A 109 -9.23 3.65 -5.47
C ALA A 109 -9.80 3.26 -6.85
N PRO A 110 -10.65 2.20 -6.91
CA PRO A 110 -11.37 1.83 -8.13
C PRO A 110 -12.29 2.94 -8.62
N GLN A 111 -12.35 3.15 -9.93
CA GLN A 111 -13.32 4.05 -10.53
C GLN A 111 -14.67 3.33 -10.63
N VAL A 112 -15.60 3.68 -9.73
CA VAL A 112 -16.98 3.19 -9.74
C VAL A 112 -17.83 4.09 -10.62
N HIS A 113 -17.88 3.78 -11.92
CA HIS A 113 -18.84 4.41 -12.83
C HIS A 113 -20.24 3.88 -12.53
N ILE A 114 -21.06 4.70 -11.88
CA ILE A 114 -22.50 4.49 -11.84
C ILE A 114 -23.05 5.02 -13.17
N THR A 115 -22.80 4.31 -14.27
CA THR A 115 -23.52 4.58 -15.51
C THR A 115 -24.93 4.03 -15.34
N LEU A 116 -25.95 4.82 -15.69
CA LEU A 116 -27.35 4.36 -15.71
C LEU A 116 -27.54 3.05 -16.50
N SER A 117 -26.68 2.77 -17.49
CA SER A 117 -26.71 1.50 -18.22
C SER A 117 -26.30 0.28 -17.38
N SER A 118 -25.45 0.44 -16.36
CA SER A 118 -25.05 -0.65 -15.46
C SER A 118 -26.18 -1.07 -14.50
N PHE A 119 -27.13 -0.18 -14.22
CA PHE A 119 -28.38 -0.51 -13.52
C PHE A 119 -29.38 -1.23 -14.43
N LEU A 120 -29.43 -0.90 -15.74
CA LEU A 120 -30.41 -1.43 -16.70
C LEU A 120 -29.96 -2.69 -17.45
N LEU A 121 -28.67 -3.04 -17.44
CA LEU A 121 -28.17 -4.32 -18.00
C LEU A 121 -28.12 -5.44 -16.97
N CYS A 122 -28.42 -5.15 -15.70
CA CYS A 122 -28.51 -6.11 -14.61
C CYS A 122 -29.97 -6.30 -14.18
N ASP A 123 -30.89 -6.48 -15.13
CA ASP A 123 -32.30 -6.84 -14.87
C ASP A 123 -32.45 -8.28 -14.35
N HIS A 124 -31.57 -8.71 -13.45
CA HIS A 124 -31.84 -9.86 -12.60
C HIS A 124 -31.34 -9.74 -11.16
N ILE A 125 -31.01 -8.54 -10.67
CA ILE A 125 -30.89 -8.27 -9.22
C ILE A 125 -31.47 -6.89 -8.89
N TYR A 126 -32.70 -6.90 -8.38
CA TYR A 126 -33.38 -5.83 -7.65
C TYR A 126 -32.43 -5.05 -6.73
N VAL A 127 -32.40 -3.71 -6.83
CA VAL A 127 -32.64 -2.76 -5.72
C VAL A 127 -33.01 -1.41 -6.34
N VAL A 128 -34.31 -1.09 -6.38
CA VAL A 128 -34.75 0.31 -6.32
C VAL A 128 -35.29 0.50 -4.92
N ALA A 129 -34.60 1.31 -4.13
CA ALA A 129 -35.11 1.85 -2.89
C ALA A 129 -36.43 2.55 -3.16
N LYS A 130 -37.51 1.98 -2.64
CA LYS A 130 -38.81 2.64 -2.57
C LYS A 130 -38.82 3.38 -1.23
N PHE A 131 -38.90 4.71 -1.28
CA PHE A 131 -39.16 5.56 -0.11
C PHE A 131 -40.54 5.27 0.45
#